data_AF-A0A497MYZ9-F1
#
_entry.id   AF-A0A497MYZ9-F1
#
_cell.length_a   1.000
_cell.length_b   1.000
_cell.length_c   1.000
_cell.angle_alpha   90.00
_cell.angle_beta   90.00
_cell.angle_gamma   90.00
#
_symmetry.space_group_name_H-M   'P 1'
#
loop_
_entity.id
_entity.type
_entity.pdbx_description
1 polymer ?
#
loop_
_entity_poly.entity_id
_entity_poly.type
_entity_poly.pdbx_seq_one_letter_code
_entity_poly.pdbx_strand_id
1 'polypeptide(L)'
;MVVLGLKDEFLALLERDKEFRYAVAGFLGLEEILKRLDKHEEQLVKLREDFNRKCEEDSKRFLSIESEIAKLREDLNKLREDMVTGFKRHDEEIAKLREDMVIGFKRHDEEIAKLREDMVRGFELVERHISAIGARWGIMSEEAFREGLKGLLEKEFKLKVERWTGFDGEGLVYGYPCQVEVDVA
;
A
#
# COMPACT_ATOMS: atom_id res chain seq x y z
N MET A 1 95.78 -40.66 -34.70
CA MET A 1 95.66 -39.28 -34.18
C MET A 1 94.38 -38.70 -34.72
N VAL A 2 93.36 -38.55 -33.88
CA VAL A 2 92.14 -37.82 -34.28
C VAL A 2 92.52 -36.35 -34.20
N VAL A 3 92.50 -35.65 -35.34
CA VAL A 3 92.66 -34.20 -35.38
C VAL A 3 91.40 -33.63 -34.73
N LEU A 4 91.51 -33.14 -33.50
CA LEU A 4 90.41 -32.40 -32.86
C LEU A 4 90.09 -31.20 -33.74
N GLY A 5 88.81 -31.01 -34.07
CA GLY A 5 88.41 -29.83 -34.82
C GLY A 5 88.65 -28.57 -33.98
N LEU A 6 88.87 -27.42 -34.63
CA LEU A 6 89.11 -26.13 -33.97
C LEU A 6 88.08 -25.81 -32.86
N LYS A 7 86.84 -26.26 -33.04
CA LYS A 7 85.75 -26.12 -32.05
C LYS A 7 86.00 -26.95 -30.78
N ASP A 8 86.47 -28.18 -30.91
CA ASP A 8 86.74 -29.07 -29.78
C ASP A 8 87.95 -28.58 -28.99
N GLU A 9 88.96 -28.04 -29.70
CA GLU A 9 90.13 -27.42 -29.08
C GLU A 9 89.77 -26.12 -28.34
N PHE A 10 88.89 -25.29 -28.91
CA PHE A 10 88.37 -24.08 -28.25
C PHE A 10 87.59 -24.38 -26.98
N LEU A 11 86.71 -25.39 -26.99
CA LEU A 11 85.97 -25.82 -25.80
C LEU A 11 86.91 -26.43 -24.74
N ALA A 12 87.90 -27.24 -25.15
CA ALA A 12 88.91 -27.79 -24.25
C ALA A 12 89.76 -26.68 -23.59
N LEU A 13 90.09 -25.61 -24.32
CA LEU A 13 90.78 -24.42 -23.80
C LEU A 13 89.92 -23.65 -22.81
N LEU A 14 88.63 -23.47 -23.09
CA LEU A 14 87.69 -22.89 -22.12
C LEU A 14 87.64 -23.71 -20.84
N GLU A 15 87.68 -25.04 -20.90
CA GLU A 15 87.63 -25.91 -19.71
C GLU A 15 88.94 -25.94 -18.91
N ARG A 16 90.09 -25.94 -19.58
CA ARG A 16 91.41 -26.09 -18.93
C ARG A 16 92.02 -24.77 -18.46
N ASP A 17 91.77 -23.68 -19.18
CA ASP A 17 92.39 -22.38 -18.90
C ASP A 17 91.35 -21.40 -18.33
N LYS A 18 91.59 -21.00 -17.08
CA LYS A 18 90.72 -20.08 -16.33
C LYS A 18 90.85 -18.64 -16.82
N GLU A 19 92.05 -18.18 -17.17
CA GLU A 19 92.28 -16.82 -17.68
C GLU A 19 91.65 -16.66 -19.07
N PHE A 20 91.82 -17.65 -19.96
CA PHE A 20 91.19 -17.65 -21.27
C PHE A 20 89.66 -17.66 -21.16
N ARG A 21 89.08 -18.46 -20.25
CA ARG A 21 87.64 -18.46 -19.97
C ARG A 21 87.12 -17.09 -19.54
N TYR A 22 87.84 -16.40 -18.67
CA TYR A 22 87.45 -15.05 -18.22
C TYR A 22 87.60 -14.00 -19.31
N ALA A 23 88.64 -14.08 -20.15
CA ALA A 23 88.79 -13.18 -21.29
C ALA A 23 87.64 -13.37 -22.29
N VAL A 24 87.31 -14.61 -22.65
CA VAL A 24 86.19 -14.93 -23.53
C VAL A 24 84.86 -14.50 -22.90
N ALA A 25 84.67 -14.71 -21.59
CA ALA A 25 83.50 -14.24 -20.86
C ALA A 25 83.33 -12.72 -20.91
N GLY A 26 84.42 -11.97 -20.73
CA GLY A 26 84.44 -10.51 -20.89
C GLY A 26 84.08 -10.08 -22.30
N PHE A 27 84.69 -10.68 -23.33
CA PHE A 27 84.39 -10.40 -24.75
C PHE A 27 82.97 -10.82 -25.18
N LEU A 28 82.40 -11.86 -24.56
CA LEU A 28 81.00 -12.26 -24.75
C LEU A 28 79.99 -11.31 -24.06
N GLY A 29 80.47 -10.30 -23.34
CA GLY A 29 79.61 -9.30 -22.70
C GLY A 29 78.98 -9.77 -21.40
N LEU A 30 79.58 -10.72 -20.66
CA LEU A 30 79.11 -11.07 -19.31
C LEU A 30 79.11 -9.86 -18.36
N GLU A 31 80.00 -8.89 -18.58
CA GLU A 31 79.99 -7.62 -17.85
C GLU A 31 78.71 -6.79 -18.10
N GLU A 32 78.20 -6.79 -19.34
CA GLU A 32 76.95 -6.12 -19.70
C GLU A 32 75.74 -6.82 -19.07
N ILE A 33 75.79 -8.16 -18.97
CA ILE A 33 74.75 -8.95 -18.29
C ILE A 33 74.71 -8.62 -16.79
N LEU A 34 75.85 -8.54 -16.13
CA LEU A 34 75.93 -8.18 -14.71
C LEU A 34 75.37 -6.77 -14.46
N LYS A 35 75.75 -5.78 -15.28
CA LYS A 35 75.19 -4.41 -15.17
C LYS A 35 73.68 -4.35 -15.35
N ARG A 36 73.10 -5.21 -16.19
CA ARG A 36 71.63 -5.32 -16.34
C ARG A 36 70.98 -5.98 -15.15
N LEU A 37 71.62 -7.00 -14.58
CA LEU A 37 71.15 -7.66 -13.36
C LEU A 37 71.15 -6.70 -12.17
N ASP A 38 72.20 -5.90 -11.99
CA ASP A 38 72.26 -4.87 -10.95
C ASP A 38 71.10 -3.85 -11.10
N LYS A 39 70.86 -3.37 -12.34
CA LYS A 39 69.71 -2.48 -12.61
C LYS A 39 68.35 -3.13 -12.33
N HIS A 40 68.21 -4.42 -12.64
CA HIS A 40 66.98 -5.16 -12.34
C HIS A 40 66.80 -5.34 -10.84
N GLU A 41 67.87 -5.60 -10.09
CA GLU A 41 67.83 -5.69 -8.63
C GLU A 41 67.39 -4.36 -8.01
N GLU A 42 67.94 -3.23 -8.48
CA GLU A 42 67.49 -1.90 -8.07
C GLU A 42 66.00 -1.66 -8.38
N GLN A 43 65.51 -2.09 -9.55
CA GLN A 43 64.10 -1.99 -9.90
C GLN A 43 63.21 -2.86 -9.01
N LEU A 44 63.66 -4.07 -8.66
CA LEU A 44 62.94 -4.98 -7.76
C LEU A 44 62.84 -4.41 -6.35
N VAL A 45 63.92 -3.77 -5.86
CA VAL A 45 63.91 -3.09 -4.55
C VAL A 45 62.89 -1.94 -4.55
N LYS A 46 62.94 -1.06 -5.56
CA LYS A 46 61.98 0.06 -5.69
C LYS A 46 60.54 -0.43 -5.77
N LEU A 47 60.29 -1.46 -6.59
CA LEU A 47 58.96 -2.05 -6.72
C LEU A 47 58.45 -2.60 -5.39
N ARG A 48 59.33 -3.21 -4.58
CA ARG A 48 58.98 -3.74 -3.27
C ARG A 48 58.68 -2.64 -2.26
N GLU A 49 59.44 -1.55 -2.28
CA GLU A 49 59.18 -0.37 -1.46
C GLU A 49 57.83 0.29 -1.81
N ASP A 50 57.55 0.46 -3.10
CA ASP A 50 56.28 1.02 -3.59
C ASP A 50 55.09 0.11 -3.24
N PHE A 51 55.26 -1.21 -3.38
CA PHE A 51 54.25 -2.18 -2.98
C PHE A 51 53.96 -2.13 -1.48
N ASN A 52 55.01 -2.11 -0.64
CA ASN A 52 54.85 -2.01 0.81
C ASN A 52 54.11 -0.71 1.21
N ARG A 53 54.48 0.42 0.62
CA ARG A 53 53.81 1.70 0.85
C ARG A 53 52.33 1.65 0.50
N LYS A 54 52.00 1.06 -0.65
CA LYS A 54 50.61 0.90 -1.08
C LYS A 54 49.84 -0.03 -0.14
N CYS A 55 50.44 -1.14 0.30
CA CYS A 55 49.81 -2.03 1.27
C CYS A 55 49.54 -1.34 2.62
N GLU A 56 50.44 -0.46 3.08
CA GLU A 56 50.19 0.34 4.29
C GLU A 56 49.04 1.34 4.10
N GLU A 57 48.98 2.02 2.95
CA GLU A 57 47.90 2.95 2.62
C GLU A 57 46.55 2.23 2.53
N ASP A 58 46.51 1.10 1.84
CA ASP A 58 45.31 0.28 1.71
C ASP A 58 44.87 -0.24 3.08
N SER A 59 45.81 -0.66 3.94
CA SER A 59 45.49 -1.10 5.31
C SER A 59 44.85 0.01 6.14
N LYS A 60 45.35 1.25 6.05
CA LYS A 60 44.75 2.41 6.72
C LYS A 60 43.34 2.70 6.19
N ARG A 61 43.14 2.60 4.87
CA ARG A 61 41.81 2.76 4.25
C ARG A 61 40.83 1.69 4.73
N PHE A 62 41.25 0.43 4.79
CA PHE A 62 40.41 -0.66 5.31
C PHE A 62 39.97 -0.40 6.75
N LEU A 63 40.89 0.00 7.63
CA LEU A 63 40.55 0.34 9.02
C LEU A 63 39.53 1.49 9.12
N SER A 64 39.64 2.52 8.26
CA SER A 64 38.67 3.61 8.22
C SER A 64 37.28 3.11 7.78
N ILE A 65 37.23 2.29 6.73
CA ILE A 65 35.99 1.72 6.21
C ILE A 65 35.33 0.80 7.26
N GLU A 66 36.10 -0.05 7.93
CA GLU A 66 35.58 -0.91 8.99
C GLU A 66 34.95 -0.11 10.13
N SER A 67 35.60 1.01 10.53
CA SER A 67 35.07 1.93 11.53
C SER A 67 33.76 2.60 11.07
N GLU A 68 33.68 3.04 9.81
CA GLU A 68 32.45 3.60 9.24
C GLU A 68 31.32 2.57 9.19
N ILE A 69 31.61 1.35 8.76
CA ILE A 69 30.63 0.25 8.76
C ILE A 69 30.14 -0.05 10.17
N ALA A 70 31.02 -0.03 11.18
CA ALA A 70 30.64 -0.24 12.57
C ALA A 70 29.67 0.85 13.07
N LYS A 71 29.95 2.13 12.78
CA LYS A 71 29.05 3.25 13.13
C LYS A 71 27.71 3.14 12.43
N LEU A 72 27.71 2.85 11.12
CA LEU A 72 26.47 2.66 10.36
C LEU A 72 25.62 1.52 10.91
N ARG A 73 26.25 0.42 11.35
CA ARG A 73 25.54 -0.69 12.01
C ARG A 73 24.92 -0.26 13.34
N GLU A 74 25.63 0.54 14.14
CA GLU A 74 25.10 1.07 15.39
C GLU A 74 23.90 2.00 15.16
N ASP A 75 24.02 2.94 14.23
CA ASP A 75 22.95 3.87 13.89
C ASP A 75 21.71 3.15 13.33
N LEU A 76 21.92 2.12 12.49
CA LEU A 76 20.84 1.29 11.97
C LEU A 76 20.13 0.49 13.07
N ASN A 77 20.87 0.01 14.08
CA ASN A 77 20.28 -0.66 15.23
C ASN A 77 19.43 0.31 16.06
N LYS A 78 19.92 1.52 16.35
CA LYS A 78 19.16 2.56 17.06
C LYS A 78 17.88 2.93 16.31
N LEU A 79 17.98 3.18 15.00
CA LEU A 79 16.81 3.48 14.17
C LEU A 79 15.78 2.35 14.20
N ARG A 80 16.25 1.10 14.18
CA ARG A 80 15.37 -0.08 14.27
C ARG A 80 14.65 -0.14 15.62
N GLU A 81 15.33 0.14 16.72
CA GLU A 81 14.74 0.19 18.06
C GLU A 81 13.70 1.30 18.19
N ASP A 82 14.01 2.49 17.67
CA ASP A 82 13.09 3.64 17.63
C ASP A 82 11.84 3.33 16.81
N MET A 83 12.00 2.71 15.62
CA MET A 83 10.86 2.29 14.80
C MET A 83 9.98 1.27 15.53
N VAL A 84 10.57 0.24 16.15
CA VAL A 84 9.80 -0.78 16.89
C VAL A 84 9.01 -0.13 18.03
N THR A 85 9.62 0.82 18.74
CA THR A 85 8.96 1.56 19.81
C THR A 85 7.84 2.46 19.28
N GLY A 86 8.08 3.16 18.17
CA GLY A 86 7.06 3.99 17.49
C GLY A 86 5.87 3.18 16.99
N PHE A 87 6.12 2.03 16.38
CA PHE A 87 5.06 1.12 15.92
C PHE A 87 4.20 0.62 17.08
N LYS A 88 4.79 0.25 18.22
CA LYS A 88 4.02 -0.16 19.41
C LYS A 88 3.08 0.94 19.89
N ARG A 89 3.55 2.20 19.92
CA ARG A 89 2.71 3.35 20.32
C ARG A 89 1.54 3.55 19.34
N HIS A 90 1.79 3.46 18.04
CA HIS A 90 0.74 3.58 17.04
C HIS A 90 -0.27 2.43 17.11
N ASP A 91 0.18 1.19 17.34
CA ASP A 91 -0.72 0.05 17.55
C ASP A 91 -1.63 0.27 18.77
N GLU A 92 -1.07 0.80 19.87
CA GLU A 92 -1.85 1.16 21.07
C GLU A 92 -2.85 2.29 20.80
N GLU A 93 -2.46 3.34 20.07
CA GLU A 93 -3.35 4.44 19.67
C GLU A 93 -4.48 3.95 18.77
N ILE A 94 -4.17 3.11 17.77
CA ILE A 94 -5.17 2.52 16.88
C ILE A 94 -6.13 1.62 17.66
N ALA A 95 -5.63 0.85 18.64
CA ALA A 95 -6.47 0.02 19.49
C ALA A 95 -7.46 0.89 20.30
N LYS A 96 -6.99 1.96 20.94
CA LYS A 96 -7.85 2.90 21.68
C LYS A 96 -8.90 3.56 20.78
N LEU A 97 -8.50 4.05 19.61
CA LEU A 97 -9.42 4.64 18.64
C LEU A 97 -10.49 3.65 18.19
N ARG A 98 -10.13 2.38 17.98
CA ARG A 98 -11.10 1.32 17.64
C ARG A 98 -12.08 1.05 18.78
N GLU A 99 -11.60 1.00 20.02
CA GLU A 99 -12.46 0.83 21.19
C GLU A 99 -13.45 2.00 21.34
N ASP A 100 -12.95 3.23 21.26
CA ASP A 100 -13.77 4.44 21.33
C ASP A 100 -14.82 4.48 20.21
N MET A 101 -14.44 4.08 19.00
CA MET A 101 -15.34 4.01 17.86
C MET A 101 -16.44 2.98 18.08
N VAL A 102 -16.12 1.80 18.61
CA VAL A 102 -17.13 0.76 18.93
C VAL A 102 -18.10 1.25 20.01
N ILE A 103 -17.60 1.95 21.03
CA ILE A 103 -18.45 2.54 22.08
C ILE A 103 -19.36 3.64 21.48
N GLY A 104 -18.80 4.51 20.64
CA GLY A 104 -19.55 5.56 19.95
C GLY A 104 -20.66 5.00 19.06
N PHE A 105 -20.36 3.97 18.26
CA PHE A 105 -21.35 3.30 17.43
C PHE A 105 -22.49 2.69 18.25
N LYS A 106 -22.18 2.02 19.37
CA LYS A 106 -23.23 1.48 20.26
C LYS A 106 -24.17 2.57 20.77
N ARG A 107 -23.64 3.73 21.17
CA ARG A 107 -24.45 4.86 21.62
C ARG A 107 -25.34 5.40 20.51
N HIS A 108 -24.80 5.55 19.30
CA HIS A 108 -25.59 5.99 18.15
C HIS A 108 -26.68 4.98 17.75
N ASP A 109 -26.38 3.68 17.81
CA ASP A 109 -27.38 2.64 17.57
C ASP A 109 -28.53 2.72 18.59
N GLU A 110 -28.23 2.94 19.86
CA GLU A 110 -29.23 3.14 20.92
C GLU A 110 -30.06 4.43 20.70
N GLU A 111 -29.43 5.54 20.29
CA GLU A 111 -30.12 6.79 19.97
C GLU A 111 -31.04 6.62 18.76
N ILE A 112 -30.58 5.95 17.70
CA ILE A 112 -31.38 5.66 16.51
C ILE A 112 -32.56 4.75 16.87
N ALA A 113 -32.36 3.75 17.73
CA ALA A 113 -33.43 2.88 18.19
C ALA A 113 -34.52 3.67 18.93
N LYS A 114 -34.13 4.54 19.88
CA LYS A 114 -35.08 5.43 20.59
C LYS A 114 -35.80 6.37 19.65
N LEU A 115 -35.09 7.01 18.72
CA LEU A 115 -35.71 7.90 17.74
C LEU A 115 -36.73 7.16 16.88
N ARG A 116 -36.43 5.94 16.43
CA ARG A 116 -37.38 5.10 15.69
C ARG A 116 -38.62 4.78 16.51
N GLU A 117 -38.46 4.42 17.79
CA GLU A 117 -39.60 4.18 18.68
C GLU A 117 -40.48 5.43 18.83
N ASP A 118 -39.86 6.59 19.08
CA ASP A 118 -40.59 7.85 19.24
C ASP A 118 -41.31 8.24 17.95
N MET A 119 -40.70 8.02 16.79
CA MET A 119 -41.35 8.21 15.49
C MET A 119 -42.56 7.29 15.31
N VAL A 120 -42.44 6.00 15.64
CA VAL A 120 -43.56 5.04 15.55
C VAL A 120 -44.73 5.51 16.43
N ARG A 121 -44.48 5.87 17.69
CA ARG A 121 -45.51 6.40 18.59
C ARG A 121 -46.13 7.69 18.04
N GLY A 122 -45.31 8.59 17.49
CA GLY A 122 -45.77 9.81 16.84
C GLY A 122 -46.71 9.53 15.65
N PHE A 123 -46.35 8.58 14.79
CA PHE A 123 -47.17 8.16 13.66
C PHE A 123 -48.48 7.51 14.11
N GLU A 124 -48.49 6.69 15.17
CA GLU A 124 -49.71 6.13 15.75
C GLU A 124 -50.67 7.22 16.26
N LEU A 125 -50.14 8.28 16.88
CA LEU A 125 -50.97 9.41 17.33
C LEU A 125 -51.58 10.16 16.13
N VAL A 126 -50.78 10.42 15.10
CA VAL A 126 -51.25 11.06 13.86
C VAL A 126 -52.33 10.21 13.20
N GLU A 127 -52.12 8.90 13.10
CA GLU A 127 -53.09 7.94 12.55
C GLU A 127 -54.41 8.00 13.33
N ARG A 128 -54.38 7.98 14.67
CA ARG A 128 -55.59 8.13 15.50
C ARG A 128 -56.32 9.45 15.26
N HIS A 129 -55.60 10.55 15.12
CA HIS A 129 -56.22 11.85 14.84
C HIS A 129 -56.86 11.90 13.45
N ILE A 130 -56.17 11.38 12.44
CA ILE A 130 -56.70 11.27 11.07
C ILE A 130 -57.94 10.38 11.06
N SER A 131 -57.89 9.22 11.71
CA SER A 131 -59.01 8.29 11.81
C SER A 131 -60.22 8.92 12.53
N ALA A 132 -60.00 9.69 13.59
CA ALA A 132 -61.07 10.44 14.27
C ALA A 132 -61.70 11.54 13.38
N ILE A 133 -60.87 12.24 12.59
CA ILE A 133 -61.36 13.21 11.61
C ILE A 133 -62.15 12.48 10.51
N GLY A 134 -61.61 11.40 9.94
CA GLY A 134 -62.29 10.60 8.92
C GLY A 134 -63.64 10.07 9.39
N ALA A 135 -63.74 9.64 10.65
CA ALA A 135 -65.00 9.23 11.27
C ALA A 135 -65.98 10.40 11.43
N ARG A 136 -65.52 11.57 11.88
CA ARG A 136 -66.36 12.78 12.04
C ARG A 136 -66.93 13.27 10.71
N TRP A 137 -66.12 13.26 9.66
CA TRP A 137 -66.53 13.72 8.32
C TRP A 137 -67.23 12.63 7.52
N GLY A 138 -67.47 11.45 8.11
CA GLY A 138 -68.17 10.36 7.47
C GLY A 138 -67.43 9.78 6.27
N ILE A 139 -66.15 10.08 6.05
CA ILE A 139 -65.38 9.62 4.88
C ILE A 139 -65.39 8.09 4.82
N MET A 140 -65.20 7.43 5.97
CA MET A 140 -65.27 5.97 6.06
C MET A 140 -66.70 5.41 6.04
N SER A 141 -67.67 6.23 6.46
CA SER A 141 -69.08 5.81 6.56
C SER A 141 -69.82 5.98 5.23
N GLU A 142 -69.49 6.99 4.45
CA GLU A 142 -70.12 7.31 3.17
C GLU A 142 -69.80 6.22 2.15
N GLU A 143 -68.54 5.80 2.03
CA GLU A 143 -68.15 4.72 1.13
C GLU A 143 -68.81 3.40 1.53
N ALA A 144 -68.82 3.08 2.82
CA ALA A 144 -69.52 1.89 3.34
C ALA A 144 -71.05 1.96 3.17
N PHE A 145 -71.65 3.15 3.31
CA PHE A 145 -73.08 3.37 3.10
C PHE A 145 -73.48 3.29 1.63
N ARG A 146 -72.67 3.85 0.73
CA ARG A 146 -72.84 3.76 -0.74
C ARG A 146 -72.76 2.32 -1.20
N GLU A 147 -71.73 1.58 -0.78
CA GLU A 147 -71.59 0.15 -1.10
C GLU A 147 -72.73 -0.69 -0.50
N GLY A 148 -73.18 -0.37 0.72
CA GLY A 148 -74.33 -1.02 1.35
C GLY A 148 -75.65 -0.79 0.59
N LEU A 149 -75.94 0.46 0.21
CA LEU A 149 -77.12 0.81 -0.58
C LEU A 149 -77.08 0.20 -1.97
N LYS A 150 -75.93 0.25 -2.64
CA LYS A 150 -75.73 -0.41 -3.93
C LYS A 150 -76.02 -1.91 -3.85
N GLY A 151 -75.48 -2.58 -2.83
CA GLY A 151 -75.75 -4.00 -2.59
C GLY A 151 -77.23 -4.31 -2.34
N LEU A 152 -77.96 -3.44 -1.61
CA LEU A 152 -79.39 -3.59 -1.39
C LEU A 152 -80.20 -3.41 -2.68
N LEU A 153 -79.93 -2.35 -3.45
CA LEU A 153 -80.63 -2.03 -4.70
C LEU A 153 -80.40 -3.08 -5.79
N GLU A 154 -79.18 -3.61 -5.89
CA GLU A 154 -78.85 -4.66 -6.86
C GLU A 154 -79.45 -6.03 -6.46
N LYS A 155 -79.45 -6.39 -5.17
CA LYS A 155 -79.92 -7.71 -4.71
C LYS A 155 -81.45 -7.81 -4.55
N GLU A 156 -82.08 -6.83 -3.89
CA GLU A 156 -83.51 -6.87 -3.58
C GLU A 156 -84.36 -6.32 -4.75
N PHE A 157 -83.87 -5.29 -5.45
CA PHE A 157 -84.64 -4.59 -6.48
C PHE A 157 -84.15 -4.86 -7.92
N LYS A 158 -83.04 -5.60 -8.10
CA LYS A 158 -82.43 -5.91 -9.42
C LYS A 158 -82.14 -4.68 -10.29
N LEU A 159 -81.94 -3.53 -9.67
CA LEU A 159 -81.53 -2.30 -10.34
C LEU A 159 -80.01 -2.28 -10.49
N LYS A 160 -79.48 -1.64 -11.53
CA LYS A 160 -78.04 -1.55 -11.76
C LYS A 160 -77.58 -0.15 -11.38
N VAL A 161 -76.79 -0.04 -10.33
CA VAL A 161 -76.30 1.25 -9.87
C VAL A 161 -74.99 1.60 -10.58
N GLU A 162 -74.97 2.70 -11.31
CA GLU A 162 -73.80 3.23 -12.01
C GLU A 162 -73.36 4.58 -11.43
N ARG A 163 -72.04 4.77 -11.30
CA ARG A 163 -71.45 6.00 -10.77
C ARG A 163 -71.38 7.05 -11.88
N TRP A 164 -72.00 8.19 -11.65
CA TRP A 164 -71.93 9.36 -12.52
C TRP A 164 -71.17 10.50 -11.86
N THR A 165 -70.31 11.17 -12.62
CA THR A 165 -69.55 12.34 -12.15
C THR A 165 -69.75 13.50 -13.12
N GLY A 166 -70.03 14.68 -12.58
CA GLY A 166 -70.28 15.89 -13.36
C GLY A 166 -69.86 17.16 -12.62
N PHE A 167 -69.52 18.22 -13.36
CA PHE A 167 -69.15 19.50 -12.77
C PHE A 167 -70.39 20.39 -12.65
N ASP A 168 -70.77 20.71 -11.42
CA ASP A 168 -71.83 21.67 -11.11
C ASP A 168 -71.23 23.07 -11.05
N GLY A 169 -71.33 23.81 -12.16
CA GLY A 169 -70.82 25.18 -12.24
C GLY A 169 -71.72 26.22 -11.57
N GLU A 170 -72.99 25.89 -11.32
CA GLU A 170 -73.98 26.80 -10.71
C GLU A 170 -74.01 26.66 -9.17
N GLY A 171 -73.44 25.58 -8.64
CA GLY A 171 -73.36 25.33 -7.19
C GLY A 171 -74.70 24.92 -6.57
N LEU A 172 -75.56 24.25 -7.34
CA LEU A 172 -76.88 23.78 -6.91
C LEU A 172 -76.80 22.71 -5.80
N VAL A 173 -75.76 21.87 -5.79
CA VAL A 173 -75.68 20.72 -4.87
C VAL A 173 -75.05 21.10 -3.53
N TYR A 174 -73.87 21.72 -3.54
CA TYR A 174 -73.11 22.06 -2.32
C TYR A 174 -73.06 23.57 -2.02
N GLY A 175 -73.73 24.40 -2.82
CA GLY A 175 -73.76 25.85 -2.65
C GLY A 175 -72.54 26.58 -3.22
N TYR A 176 -71.62 25.88 -3.89
CA TYR A 176 -70.47 26.45 -4.60
C TYR A 176 -70.07 25.57 -5.80
N PRO A 177 -69.42 26.13 -6.84
CA PRO A 177 -69.02 25.37 -8.02
C PRO A 177 -68.05 24.24 -7.65
N CYS A 178 -68.43 22.99 -7.92
CA CYS A 178 -67.62 21.82 -7.59
C CYS A 178 -67.96 20.59 -8.44
N GLN A 179 -67.08 19.59 -8.41
CA GLN A 179 -67.33 18.29 -9.01
C GLN A 179 -68.23 17.47 -8.08
N VAL A 180 -69.33 16.95 -8.63
CA VAL A 180 -70.33 16.17 -7.91
C VAL A 180 -70.29 14.73 -8.40
N GLU A 181 -70.37 13.79 -7.46
CA GLU A 181 -70.40 12.36 -7.73
C GLU A 181 -71.69 11.74 -7.16
N VAL A 182 -72.48 11.14 -8.04
CA VAL A 182 -73.79 10.57 -7.71
C VAL A 182 -73.88 9.14 -8.23
N ASP A 183 -74.40 8.24 -7.41
CA ASP A 183 -74.73 6.88 -7.81
C ASP A 183 -76.18 6.86 -8.31
N VAL A 184 -76.40 6.44 -9.57
CA VAL A 184 -77.69 6.47 -10.26
C VAL A 184 -78.13 5.04 -10.56
N ALA A 185 -79.38 4.68 -10.26
CA ALA A 185 -79.95 3.33 -10.37
C ALA A 185 -80.98 3.20 -11.49
#